data_AF-A0A536LVD3-F1
#
_entry.id   AF-A0A536LVD3-F1
#
_cell.length_a   1.000
_cell.length_b   1.000
_cell.length_c   1.000
_cell.angle_alpha   90.00
_cell.angle_beta   90.00
_cell.angle_gamma   90.00
#
_symmetry.space_group_name_H-M   'P 1'
#
loop_
_entity.id
_entity.type
_entity.pdbx_description
1 polymer ?
#
loop_
_entity_poly.entity_id
_entity_poly.type
_entity_poly.pdbx_seq_one_letter_code
_entity_poly.pdbx_strand_id
1 'polypeptide(L)'
;MFLGGHAAVVKLENPSYRRNGAVARSIDDPSLQAEEDLNLPPRVEGFSDRRVNLVRKAVEDWIRQLIDLGGRNNLLHYRDLKQGTLDLTDADPGALSKLLLNRSIKFSALFADVDERTDALRRARAIHNKSRENFEEKGLDTLYLGCGLATWENKRGEWAPKAPVLFRPAQLRPLGAAQDEFELSLVEEMDVNPSLLQLLKVDFECEPDPEDLVDRIEGVIDEAWELDAAYHWLKSNALRVPGFDIERRLVLANFAYAKLPMVRDLENAFDELVAHELIAAIAGDEEARDRVRASDVPPESIPAPDQLPLADEFLVLDADASQNYAINSVLAGASLIIKGPPGTGKSQTISNLVAALVARGKKVLFVAEKRAAIDAVL
;
A
#
# COMPACT_ATOMS: atom_id res chain seq x y z
N MET A 1 -23.43 -16.87 -12.17
CA MET A 1 -23.60 -18.34 -12.15
C MET A 1 -22.22 -18.91 -11.91
N PHE A 2 -21.89 -19.20 -10.65
CA PHE A 2 -20.55 -19.60 -10.21
C PHE A 2 -20.63 -20.99 -9.56
N LEU A 3 -19.81 -21.91 -10.08
CA LEU A 3 -19.37 -23.18 -9.50
C LEU A 3 -17.96 -23.38 -10.06
N GLY A 4 -16.90 -23.77 -9.35
CA GLY A 4 -16.70 -24.31 -8.02
C GLY A 4 -15.40 -25.14 -8.06
N GLY A 5 -14.61 -25.14 -6.98
CA GLY A 5 -13.41 -25.98 -6.80
C GLY A 5 -12.42 -25.31 -5.83
N HIS A 6 -12.65 -25.35 -4.51
CA HIS A 6 -12.19 -26.37 -3.53
C HIS A 6 -10.71 -26.26 -3.16
N ALA A 7 -10.46 -25.68 -1.99
CA ALA A 7 -9.51 -26.19 -1.00
C ALA A 7 -10.13 -25.96 0.39
N ALA A 8 -10.31 -27.05 1.15
CA ALA A 8 -10.84 -27.06 2.50
C ALA A 8 -9.68 -27.30 3.47
N VAL A 9 -9.60 -26.53 4.55
CA VAL A 9 -8.80 -26.88 5.73
C VAL A 9 -9.69 -26.77 6.96
N VAL A 10 -9.63 -27.85 7.73
CA VAL A 10 -10.50 -28.26 8.83
C VAL A 10 -10.14 -27.50 10.10
N LYS A 11 -11.15 -26.90 10.73
CA LYS A 11 -11.11 -26.25 12.04
C LYS A 11 -11.20 -27.32 13.13
N LEU A 12 -10.21 -27.40 14.03
CA LEU A 12 -10.30 -28.18 15.27
C LEU A 12 -10.37 -27.20 16.45
N GLU A 13 -11.54 -27.13 17.09
CA GLU A 13 -11.74 -26.56 18.42
C GLU A 13 -11.45 -27.63 19.48
N ASN A 14 -10.79 -27.29 20.60
CA ASN A 14 -11.22 -27.62 21.97
C ASN A 14 -10.28 -27.09 23.11
N PRO A 15 -10.65 -27.12 24.41
CA PRO A 15 -10.95 -25.90 25.18
C PRO A 15 -10.17 -25.72 26.51
N SER A 16 -10.30 -24.52 27.11
CA SER A 16 -10.34 -24.18 28.55
C SER A 16 -9.33 -24.76 29.57
N TYR A 17 -8.45 -23.87 30.07
CA TYR A 17 -8.12 -23.54 31.48
C TYR A 17 -8.03 -24.63 32.59
N ARG A 18 -6.88 -24.69 33.30
CA ARG A 18 -6.78 -24.69 34.79
C ARG A 18 -5.33 -24.48 35.32
N ARG A 19 -5.20 -23.59 36.30
CA ARG A 19 -4.02 -23.36 37.18
C ARG A 19 -3.92 -24.39 38.31
N ASN A 20 -2.69 -24.76 38.70
CA ASN A 20 -2.08 -24.67 40.06
C ASN A 20 -1.06 -25.79 40.33
N GLY A 21 0.08 -25.43 40.93
CA GLY A 21 0.92 -26.36 41.71
C GLY A 21 2.42 -26.09 41.62
N ALA A 22 2.96 -25.32 42.57
CA ALA A 22 4.40 -25.17 42.77
C ALA A 22 4.97 -26.34 43.58
N VAL A 23 6.04 -27.02 43.12
CA VAL A 23 6.98 -27.77 43.98
C VAL A 23 8.38 -27.85 43.32
N ALA A 24 9.38 -27.35 44.07
CA ALA A 24 10.81 -27.68 44.17
C ALA A 24 11.69 -28.05 42.96
N ARG A 25 12.82 -27.33 42.88
CA ARG A 25 13.96 -27.47 41.95
C ARG A 25 14.71 -28.79 42.09
N SER A 26 15.08 -29.38 40.96
CA SER A 26 16.22 -30.28 40.79
C SER A 26 17.16 -29.67 39.76
N ILE A 27 18.44 -29.56 40.12
CA ILE A 27 19.52 -29.01 39.30
C ILE A 27 19.92 -30.13 38.32
N ASP A 28 19.36 -30.08 37.11
CA ASP A 28 19.84 -30.71 35.85
C ASP A 28 18.66 -30.70 34.86
N ASP A 29 18.36 -29.53 34.30
CA ASP A 29 17.32 -29.37 33.28
C ASP A 29 17.98 -28.84 31.99
N PRO A 30 17.85 -29.50 30.82
CA PRO A 30 18.39 -29.02 29.55
C PRO A 30 17.72 -27.74 29.01
N SER A 31 16.87 -27.09 29.80
CA SER A 31 16.11 -25.89 29.45
C SER A 31 16.93 -24.59 29.34
N LEU A 32 18.23 -24.62 29.63
CA LEU A 32 19.12 -23.44 29.50
C LEU A 32 19.71 -23.23 28.08
N GLN A 33 19.22 -23.96 27.06
CA GLN A 33 19.55 -23.70 25.64
C GLN A 33 18.37 -23.17 24.82
N ALA A 34 17.27 -22.74 25.45
CA ALA A 34 16.05 -22.32 24.77
C ALA A 34 15.62 -20.87 25.07
N GLU A 35 16.54 -19.98 25.46
CA GLU A 35 16.23 -18.56 25.70
C GLU A 35 16.74 -17.61 24.59
N GLU A 36 17.28 -18.11 23.47
CA GLU A 36 17.67 -17.27 22.32
C GLU A 36 16.62 -17.20 21.18
N ASP A 37 15.50 -17.92 21.27
CA ASP A 37 14.52 -18.04 20.17
C ASP A 37 13.36 -17.02 20.20
N LEU A 38 13.35 -16.07 21.15
CA LEU A 38 12.23 -15.12 21.32
C LEU A 38 12.20 -13.94 20.32
N ASN A 39 13.08 -13.95 19.32
CA ASN A 39 13.12 -12.90 18.27
C ASN A 39 13.28 -13.46 16.85
N LEU A 40 12.92 -14.73 16.64
CA LEU A 40 12.87 -15.30 15.29
C LEU A 40 11.61 -14.79 14.57
N PRO A 41 11.73 -14.31 13.31
CA PRO A 41 10.58 -13.85 12.54
C PRO A 41 9.56 -14.98 12.36
N PRO A 42 8.28 -14.65 12.10
CA PRO A 42 7.25 -15.66 11.84
C PRO A 42 7.73 -16.60 10.74
N ARG A 43 7.74 -17.90 11.04
CA ARG A 43 8.12 -18.94 10.08
C ARG A 43 7.05 -19.00 9.00
N VAL A 44 7.39 -18.55 7.80
CA VAL A 44 6.59 -18.87 6.61
C VAL A 44 6.78 -20.38 6.36
N GLU A 45 5.75 -21.18 6.63
CA GLU A 45 5.83 -22.64 6.56
C GLU A 45 6.35 -23.10 5.18
N GLY A 46 7.31 -24.03 5.17
CA GLY A 46 7.82 -24.65 3.94
C GLY A 46 9.02 -23.95 3.27
N PHE A 47 9.53 -22.83 3.81
CA PHE A 47 10.69 -22.12 3.26
C PHE A 47 11.85 -22.03 4.26
N SER A 48 13.08 -21.90 3.75
CA SER A 48 14.27 -21.76 4.61
C SER A 48 14.31 -20.39 5.28
N ASP A 49 14.80 -20.32 6.52
CA ASP A 49 14.95 -19.06 7.27
C ASP A 49 15.82 -18.04 6.49
N ARG A 50 16.80 -18.55 5.73
CA ARG A 50 17.63 -17.73 4.85
C ARG A 50 16.80 -16.99 3.80
N ARG A 51 15.88 -17.69 3.12
CA ARG A 51 15.01 -17.11 2.09
C ARG A 51 14.07 -16.07 2.71
N VAL A 52 13.43 -16.41 3.83
CA VAL A 52 12.54 -15.49 4.56
C VAL A 52 13.26 -14.19 4.91
N ASN A 53 14.48 -14.28 5.46
CA ASN A 53 15.27 -13.11 5.84
C ASN A 53 15.74 -12.27 4.64
N LEU A 54 16.11 -12.90 3.52
CA LEU A 54 16.47 -12.19 2.29
C LEU A 54 15.28 -11.41 1.73
N VAL A 55 14.11 -12.04 1.66
CA VAL A 55 12.89 -11.38 1.18
C VAL A 55 12.47 -10.27 2.12
N ARG A 56 12.51 -10.47 3.45
CA ARG A 56 12.23 -9.42 4.44
C ARG A 56 13.10 -8.19 4.23
N LYS A 57 14.41 -8.39 4.15
CA LYS A 57 15.36 -7.29 3.91
C LYS A 57 15.07 -6.57 2.59
N ALA A 58 14.80 -7.32 1.52
CA ALA A 58 14.48 -6.73 0.22
C ALA A 58 13.17 -5.91 0.25
N VAL A 59 12.12 -6.42 0.93
CA VAL A 59 10.85 -5.72 1.12
C VAL A 59 11.05 -4.42 1.89
N GLU A 60 11.81 -4.45 3.00
CA GLU A 60 12.16 -3.23 3.74
C GLU A 60 12.88 -2.22 2.84
N ASP A 61 13.85 -2.66 2.03
CA ASP A 61 14.58 -1.79 1.11
C ASP A 61 13.66 -1.23 0.00
N TRP A 62 12.73 -2.02 -0.53
CA TRP A 62 11.75 -1.56 -1.53
C TRP A 62 10.77 -0.55 -0.94
N ILE A 63 10.25 -0.79 0.26
CA ILE A 63 9.40 0.16 0.99
C ILE A 63 10.16 1.47 1.21
N ARG A 64 11.44 1.42 1.62
CA ARG A 64 12.29 2.62 1.74
C ARG A 64 12.44 3.38 0.44
N GLN A 65 12.62 2.69 -0.70
CA GLN A 65 12.72 3.32 -2.02
C GLN A 65 11.38 3.89 -2.50
N LEU A 66 10.28 3.31 -2.02
CA LEU A 66 8.97 3.86 -2.26
C LEU A 66 8.83 5.17 -1.46
N ILE A 67 9.12 5.19 -0.15
CA ILE A 67 8.96 6.33 0.76
C ILE A 67 9.90 7.50 0.37
N ASP A 68 9.32 8.53 -0.26
CA ASP A 68 10.02 9.78 -0.57
C ASP A 68 10.02 10.68 0.68
N LEU A 69 11.18 10.87 1.31
CA LEU A 69 11.35 11.79 2.45
C LEU A 69 11.63 13.24 2.01
N GLY A 70 11.52 13.53 0.72
CA GLY A 70 11.73 14.86 0.15
C GLY A 70 10.55 15.81 0.35
N GLY A 71 10.82 17.10 0.12
CA GLY A 71 9.85 18.21 0.31
C GLY A 71 8.57 18.15 -0.53
N ARG A 72 8.46 17.20 -1.46
CA ARG A 72 7.28 16.96 -2.30
C ARG A 72 6.29 15.97 -1.69
N ASN A 73 6.71 15.21 -0.67
CA ASN A 73 5.83 14.30 0.02
C ASN A 73 4.89 15.09 0.94
N ASN A 74 3.63 15.22 0.52
CA ASN A 74 2.60 15.93 1.28
C ASN A 74 2.13 15.17 2.53
N LEU A 75 2.57 13.92 2.76
CA LEU A 75 2.42 13.23 4.04
C LEU A 75 3.40 13.76 5.10
N LEU A 76 4.52 14.39 4.69
CA LEU A 76 5.53 14.96 5.59
C LEU A 76 5.54 16.49 5.58
N HIS A 77 5.24 17.07 4.43
CA HIS A 77 5.30 18.50 4.17
C HIS A 77 3.93 19.00 3.70
N TYR A 78 2.88 18.61 4.41
CA TYR A 78 1.52 19.09 4.18
C TYR A 78 1.49 20.62 4.23
N ARG A 79 0.71 21.21 3.32
CA ARG A 79 0.48 22.66 3.25
C ARG A 79 -0.99 22.89 2.94
N ASP A 80 -1.55 23.89 3.61
CA ASP A 80 -2.92 24.30 3.34
C ASP A 80 -3.07 24.83 1.92
N LEU A 81 -4.04 24.27 1.21
CA LEU A 81 -4.45 24.74 -0.09
C LEU A 81 -5.71 25.60 0.05
N LYS A 82 -5.80 26.66 -0.75
CA LYS A 82 -6.95 27.57 -0.73
C LYS A 82 -8.29 26.87 -1.01
N GLN A 83 -8.27 25.79 -1.79
CA GLN A 83 -9.47 25.00 -2.13
C GLN A 83 -9.31 23.49 -1.89
N GLY A 84 -8.08 22.97 -1.88
CA GLY A 84 -7.80 21.54 -1.71
C GLY A 84 -7.68 21.07 -0.26
N THR A 85 -8.01 21.94 0.69
CA THR A 85 -8.00 21.69 2.12
C THR A 85 -9.33 22.10 2.71
N LEU A 86 -9.91 21.23 3.53
CA LEU A 86 -11.02 21.54 4.41
C LEU A 86 -10.60 21.22 5.85
N ASP A 87 -10.63 22.25 6.69
CA ASP A 87 -10.40 22.11 8.12
C ASP A 87 -11.71 21.75 8.81
N LEU A 88 -11.70 20.67 9.58
CA LEU A 88 -12.85 20.16 10.33
C LEU A 88 -12.67 20.35 11.84
N THR A 89 -11.61 20.99 12.29
CA THR A 89 -11.25 21.08 13.72
C THR A 89 -12.34 21.74 14.55
N ASP A 90 -12.96 22.81 14.02
CA ASP A 90 -14.01 23.58 14.70
C ASP A 90 -15.43 23.19 14.27
N ALA A 91 -15.60 22.06 13.56
CA ALA A 91 -16.92 21.56 13.17
C ALA A 91 -17.72 21.04 14.38
N ASP A 92 -19.04 20.82 14.21
CA ASP A 92 -19.91 20.34 15.29
C ASP A 92 -19.35 19.04 15.93
N PRO A 93 -19.05 19.05 17.25
CA PRO A 93 -18.42 17.91 17.90
C PRO A 93 -19.27 16.64 17.84
N GLY A 94 -20.59 16.77 17.95
CA GLY A 94 -21.50 15.62 17.89
C GLY A 94 -21.55 14.99 16.50
N ALA A 95 -21.44 15.80 15.45
CA ALA A 95 -21.31 15.35 14.08
C ALA A 95 -19.95 14.69 13.83
N LEU A 96 -18.85 15.26 14.34
CA LEU A 96 -17.51 14.67 14.25
C LEU A 96 -17.40 13.33 14.97
N SER A 97 -17.92 13.20 16.19
CA SER A 97 -17.93 11.91 16.91
C SER A 97 -18.68 10.84 16.12
N LYS A 98 -19.83 11.18 15.52
CA LYS A 98 -20.56 10.24 14.66
C LYS A 98 -19.77 9.89 13.41
N LEU A 99 -19.06 10.85 12.81
CA LEU A 99 -18.22 10.61 11.63
C LEU A 99 -17.09 9.62 11.95
N LEU A 100 -16.41 9.78 13.08
CA LEU A 100 -15.38 8.85 13.54
C LEU A 100 -15.95 7.44 13.79
N LEU A 101 -17.18 7.36 14.33
CA LEU A 101 -17.95 6.11 14.49
C LEU A 101 -18.58 5.59 13.17
N ASN A 102 -17.94 5.81 12.03
CA ASN A 102 -18.34 5.31 10.70
C ASN A 102 -19.74 5.76 10.22
N ARG A 103 -20.28 6.86 10.75
CA ARG A 103 -21.54 7.42 10.22
C ARG A 103 -21.26 8.38 9.08
N SER A 104 -22.14 8.34 8.08
CA SER A 104 -22.14 9.36 7.03
C SER A 104 -22.81 10.63 7.54
N ILE A 105 -22.14 11.77 7.36
CA ILE A 105 -22.54 13.06 7.90
C ILE A 105 -22.63 14.09 6.77
N LYS A 106 -23.71 14.87 6.77
CA LYS A 106 -23.90 16.00 5.84
C LYS A 106 -23.13 17.22 6.30
N PHE A 107 -22.70 18.07 5.37
CA PHE A 107 -22.02 19.32 5.73
C PHE A 107 -22.95 20.28 6.47
N SER A 108 -24.26 20.21 6.22
CA SER A 108 -25.28 20.91 7.02
C SER A 108 -25.28 20.56 8.51
N ALA A 109 -24.77 19.39 8.90
CA ALA A 109 -24.66 18.97 10.29
C ALA A 109 -23.28 19.29 10.89
N LEU A 110 -22.23 19.35 10.07
CA LEU A 110 -20.88 19.75 10.50
C LEU A 110 -20.77 21.27 10.72
N PHE A 111 -21.45 22.06 9.90
CA PHE A 111 -21.38 23.52 9.91
C PHE A 111 -22.77 24.13 10.06
N ALA A 112 -23.03 24.71 11.23
CA ALA A 112 -24.30 25.38 11.52
C ALA A 112 -24.38 26.76 10.84
N ASP A 113 -23.26 27.49 10.81
CA ASP A 113 -23.15 28.78 10.14
C ASP A 113 -23.23 28.62 8.61
N VAL A 114 -23.97 29.52 7.96
CA VAL A 114 -24.28 29.42 6.54
C VAL A 114 -23.08 29.79 5.68
N ASP A 115 -22.27 30.76 6.10
CA ASP A 115 -21.10 31.22 5.35
C ASP A 115 -19.97 30.20 5.45
N GLU A 116 -19.71 29.68 6.65
CA GLU A 116 -18.77 28.57 6.88
C GLU A 116 -19.16 27.33 6.07
N ARG A 117 -20.44 26.95 6.11
CA ARG A 117 -20.94 25.81 5.33
C ARG A 117 -20.77 26.02 3.83
N THR A 118 -21.04 27.23 3.34
CA THR A 118 -20.88 27.56 1.91
C THR A 118 -19.42 27.45 1.49
N ASP A 119 -18.48 27.93 2.32
CA ASP A 119 -17.06 27.78 2.08
C ASP A 119 -16.60 26.31 2.11
N ALA A 120 -17.11 25.55 3.08
CA ALA A 120 -16.82 24.13 3.26
C ALA A 120 -17.29 23.31 2.05
N LEU A 121 -18.51 23.54 1.56
CA LEU A 121 -19.05 22.88 0.37
C LEU A 121 -18.25 23.22 -0.90
N ARG A 122 -17.80 24.48 -1.04
CA ARG A 122 -16.93 24.91 -2.14
C ARG A 122 -15.60 24.15 -2.12
N ARG A 123 -14.99 23.97 -0.95
CA ARG A 123 -13.75 23.18 -0.76
C ARG A 123 -13.99 21.69 -0.98
N ALA A 124 -15.06 21.14 -0.43
CA ALA A 124 -15.44 19.74 -0.60
C ALA A 124 -15.60 19.37 -2.07
N ARG A 125 -16.23 20.23 -2.87
CA ARG A 125 -16.36 20.04 -4.32
C ARG A 125 -15.00 19.98 -5.02
N ALA A 126 -14.07 20.90 -4.68
CA ALA A 126 -12.73 20.91 -5.24
C ALA A 126 -11.92 19.66 -4.82
N ILE A 127 -12.01 19.26 -3.56
CA ILE A 127 -11.37 18.04 -3.01
C ILE A 127 -11.92 16.80 -3.69
N HIS A 128 -13.25 16.67 -3.81
CA HIS A 128 -13.92 15.55 -4.47
C HIS A 128 -13.51 15.43 -5.94
N ASN A 129 -13.55 16.53 -6.69
CA ASN A 129 -13.14 16.53 -8.09
C ASN A 129 -11.68 16.11 -8.26
N LYS A 130 -10.79 16.60 -7.39
CA LYS A 130 -9.37 16.21 -7.44
C LYS A 130 -9.13 14.75 -7.07
N SER A 131 -9.88 14.23 -6.11
CA SER A 131 -9.85 12.80 -5.75
C SER A 131 -10.27 11.93 -6.93
N ARG A 132 -11.37 12.30 -7.61
CA ARG A 132 -11.83 11.60 -8.81
C ARG A 132 -10.83 11.66 -9.96
N GLU A 133 -10.23 12.83 -10.21
CA GLU A 133 -9.15 12.98 -11.21
C GLU A 133 -7.98 12.04 -10.90
N ASN A 134 -7.52 11.99 -9.64
CA ASN A 134 -6.44 11.08 -9.24
C ASN A 134 -6.82 9.61 -9.42
N PHE A 135 -8.06 9.22 -9.12
CA PHE A 135 -8.54 7.86 -9.34
C PHE A 135 -8.65 7.52 -10.83
N GLU A 136 -9.25 8.39 -11.64
CA GLU A 136 -9.48 8.15 -13.07
C GLU A 136 -8.18 8.15 -13.89
N GLU A 137 -7.20 8.99 -13.51
CA GLU A 137 -5.92 9.10 -14.23
C GLU A 137 -4.85 8.14 -13.71
N LYS A 138 -4.82 7.88 -12.40
CA LYS A 138 -3.72 7.16 -11.73
C LYS A 138 -4.17 5.91 -10.97
N GLY A 139 -5.48 5.67 -10.85
CA GLY A 139 -6.01 4.56 -10.05
C GLY A 139 -5.76 4.71 -8.55
N LEU A 140 -5.60 5.95 -8.06
CA LEU A 140 -5.23 6.21 -6.67
C LEU A 140 -6.38 6.82 -5.88
N ASP A 141 -6.74 6.17 -4.78
CA ASP A 141 -7.58 6.75 -3.74
C ASP A 141 -6.72 7.67 -2.87
N THR A 142 -6.96 8.98 -2.99
CA THR A 142 -6.12 10.01 -2.33
C THR A 142 -6.86 10.80 -1.27
N LEU A 143 -8.15 10.56 -1.06
CA LEU A 143 -8.96 11.34 -0.12
C LEU A 143 -8.87 10.74 1.28
N TYR A 144 -8.27 11.49 2.21
CA TYR A 144 -8.14 11.07 3.60
C TYR A 144 -8.52 12.20 4.55
N LEU A 145 -8.99 11.81 5.74
CA LEU A 145 -8.98 12.62 6.94
C LEU A 145 -7.62 12.47 7.62
N GLY A 146 -6.81 13.52 7.61
CA GLY A 146 -5.60 13.62 8.41
C GLY A 146 -5.92 14.12 9.81
N CYS A 147 -5.48 13.40 10.84
CA CYS A 147 -5.72 13.74 12.24
C CYS A 147 -4.39 14.03 12.95
N GLY A 148 -4.31 15.23 13.53
CA GLY A 148 -3.14 15.75 14.25
C GLY A 148 -2.00 16.10 13.30
N LEU A 149 -1.49 17.33 13.31
CA LEU A 149 -0.35 17.70 12.46
C LEU A 149 0.93 17.77 13.29
N ALA A 150 1.79 16.76 13.14
CA ALA A 150 3.14 16.74 13.67
C ALA A 150 4.03 17.75 12.96
N THR A 151 4.85 18.46 13.73
CA THR A 151 5.86 19.42 13.27
C THR A 151 7.16 19.19 14.02
N TRP A 152 8.29 19.55 13.42
CA TRP A 152 9.63 19.45 14.02
C TRP A 152 10.57 20.49 13.41
N GLU A 153 11.77 20.62 13.97
CA GLU A 153 12.80 21.49 13.42
C GLU A 153 13.28 20.98 12.05
N ASN A 154 13.08 21.76 11.00
CA ASN A 154 13.50 21.39 9.65
C ASN A 154 14.96 21.79 9.39
N LYS A 155 15.86 20.82 9.42
CA LYS A 155 17.27 21.05 9.03
C LYS A 155 17.47 21.20 7.51
N ARG A 156 16.50 20.76 6.70
CA ARG A 156 16.60 20.67 5.24
C ARG A 156 15.84 21.77 4.49
N GLY A 157 15.13 22.66 5.17
CA GLY A 157 14.32 23.69 4.53
C GLY A 157 13.87 24.80 5.47
N GLU A 158 13.34 25.87 4.90
CA GLU A 158 12.98 27.10 5.64
C GLU A 158 11.71 26.96 6.48
N TRP A 159 10.79 26.08 6.11
CA TRP A 159 9.50 25.93 6.78
C TRP A 159 9.47 24.69 7.68
N ALA A 160 8.93 24.86 8.87
CA ALA A 160 8.60 23.75 9.77
C ALA A 160 7.63 22.79 9.04
N PRO A 161 7.92 21.47 9.02
CA PRO A 161 7.08 20.52 8.30
C PRO A 161 5.76 20.34 9.05
N LYS A 162 4.74 19.92 8.31
CA LYS A 162 3.47 19.50 8.90
C LYS A 162 3.14 18.14 8.33
N ALA A 163 3.03 17.14 9.19
CA ALA A 163 2.74 15.76 8.80
C ALA A 163 1.54 15.28 9.60
N PRO A 164 0.45 14.84 8.97
CA PRO A 164 -0.63 14.22 9.72
C PRO A 164 -0.11 13.00 10.48
N VAL A 165 -0.50 12.83 11.74
CA VAL A 165 -0.07 11.72 12.57
C VAL A 165 -0.80 10.46 12.16
N LEU A 166 -2.11 10.60 11.97
CA LEU A 166 -3.01 9.55 11.56
C LEU A 166 -3.72 9.92 10.26
N PHE A 167 -4.07 8.92 9.48
CA PHE A 167 -4.93 9.06 8.32
C PHE A 167 -6.05 8.06 8.35
N ARG A 168 -7.23 8.48 7.92
CA ARG A 168 -8.32 7.58 7.64
C ARG A 168 -8.86 7.84 6.25
N PRO A 169 -8.98 6.83 5.38
CA PRO A 169 -9.55 7.05 4.06
C PRO A 169 -10.98 7.60 4.21
N ALA A 170 -11.34 8.50 3.31
CA ALA A 170 -12.60 9.22 3.36
C ALA A 170 -13.28 9.23 2.00
N GLN A 171 -14.60 9.31 2.01
CA GLN A 171 -15.43 9.40 0.83
C GLN A 171 -16.31 10.65 0.91
N LEU A 172 -16.38 11.37 -0.20
CA LEU A 172 -17.29 12.48 -0.41
C LEU A 172 -18.32 12.08 -1.46
N ARG A 173 -19.58 11.98 -1.04
CA ARG A 173 -20.71 11.65 -1.92
C ARG A 173 -21.54 12.91 -2.19
N PRO A 174 -21.57 13.43 -3.42
CA PRO A 174 -22.43 14.57 -3.74
C PRO A 174 -23.91 14.18 -3.63
N LEU A 175 -24.72 15.06 -3.07
CA LEU A 175 -26.17 14.91 -3.01
C LEU A 175 -26.83 15.76 -4.11
N GLY A 176 -27.37 15.08 -5.12
CA GLY A 176 -28.01 15.73 -6.27
C GLY A 176 -27.02 16.16 -7.36
N ALA A 177 -27.55 16.48 -8.54
CA ALA A 177 -26.75 16.77 -9.73
C ALA A 177 -25.96 18.09 -9.64
N ALA A 178 -26.45 19.06 -8.87
CA ALA A 178 -25.79 20.35 -8.68
C ALA A 178 -24.59 20.29 -7.71
N GLN A 179 -24.43 19.18 -6.97
CA GLN A 179 -23.40 19.00 -5.94
C GLN A 179 -23.42 20.10 -4.85
N ASP A 180 -24.60 20.62 -4.53
CA ASP A 180 -24.79 21.72 -3.56
C ASP A 180 -24.78 21.24 -2.10
N GLU A 181 -24.70 19.93 -1.90
CA GLU A 181 -24.55 19.30 -0.59
C GLU A 181 -23.70 18.03 -0.76
N PHE A 182 -22.98 17.65 0.29
CA PHE A 182 -22.15 16.46 0.32
C PHE A 182 -22.42 15.63 1.58
N GLU A 183 -22.29 14.32 1.45
CA GLU A 183 -22.14 13.41 2.56
C GLU A 183 -20.67 12.99 2.68
N LEU A 184 -20.10 13.19 3.86
CA LEU A 184 -18.77 12.73 4.23
C LEU A 184 -18.90 11.44 5.04
N SER A 185 -18.13 10.43 4.69
CA SER A 185 -17.97 9.21 5.48
C SER A 185 -16.50 8.82 5.53
N LEU A 186 -16.08 8.24 6.65
CA LEU A 186 -14.78 7.58 6.76
C LEU A 186 -14.95 6.10 6.38
N VAL A 187 -13.93 5.53 5.78
CA VAL A 187 -13.88 4.11 5.42
C VAL A 187 -12.61 3.51 5.96
N GLU A 188 -12.64 2.19 6.19
CA GLU A 188 -11.54 1.45 6.80
C GLU A 188 -11.18 1.99 8.20
N GLU A 189 -10.10 1.47 8.75
CA GLU A 189 -9.53 1.88 10.03
C GLU A 189 -8.57 3.04 9.84
N MET A 190 -8.14 3.62 10.95
CA MET A 190 -7.20 4.73 10.95
C MET A 190 -5.77 4.19 11.04
N ASP A 191 -4.89 4.68 10.18
CA ASP A 191 -3.49 4.27 10.11
C ASP A 191 -2.57 5.38 10.61
N VAL A 192 -1.47 4.98 11.26
CA VAL A 192 -0.36 5.89 11.52
C VAL A 192 0.35 6.23 10.22
N ASN A 193 0.72 7.49 10.02
CA ASN A 193 1.43 7.94 8.84
C ASN A 193 2.79 7.23 8.68
N PRO A 194 2.96 6.32 7.69
CA PRO A 194 4.19 5.54 7.58
C PRO A 194 5.36 6.38 7.06
N SER A 195 5.10 7.47 6.32
CA SER A 195 6.17 8.40 5.95
C SER A 195 6.74 9.09 7.19
N LEU A 196 5.89 9.42 8.17
CA LEU A 196 6.32 10.00 9.44
C LEU A 196 7.12 8.99 10.27
N LEU A 197 6.65 7.74 10.39
CA LEU A 197 7.39 6.68 11.08
C LEU A 197 8.77 6.44 10.44
N GLN A 198 8.82 6.37 9.11
CA GLN A 198 10.05 6.19 8.36
C GLN A 198 11.01 7.36 8.54
N LEU A 199 10.50 8.60 8.55
CA LEU A 199 11.31 9.79 8.83
C LEU A 199 11.89 9.74 10.25
N LEU A 200 11.07 9.42 11.25
CA LEU A 200 11.49 9.30 12.65
C LEU A 200 12.61 8.27 12.78
N LYS A 201 12.50 7.14 12.09
CA LYS A 201 13.51 6.09 12.07
C LYS A 201 14.82 6.56 11.42
N VAL A 202 14.75 7.08 10.20
CA VAL A 202 15.94 7.39 9.38
C VAL A 202 16.66 8.65 9.85
N ASP A 203 15.92 9.73 10.12
CA ASP A 203 16.52 11.03 10.41
C ASP A 203 16.75 11.25 11.92
N PHE A 204 16.04 10.51 12.78
CA PHE A 204 16.06 10.74 14.23
C PHE A 204 16.29 9.48 15.09
N GLU A 205 16.48 8.30 14.49
CA GLU A 205 16.68 7.03 15.20
C GLU A 205 15.58 6.76 16.26
N CYS A 206 14.36 7.18 15.95
CA CYS A 206 13.16 6.91 16.75
C CYS A 206 12.32 5.91 15.98
N GLU A 207 12.02 4.77 16.57
CA GLU A 207 11.23 3.71 15.92
C GLU A 207 9.94 3.48 16.73
N PRO A 208 8.93 4.37 16.62
CA PRO A 208 7.63 4.12 17.23
C PRO A 208 7.02 2.88 16.61
N ASP A 209 6.62 1.92 17.44
CA ASP A 209 5.90 0.73 17.00
C ASP A 209 4.39 0.97 17.05
N PRO A 210 3.67 0.97 15.91
CA PRO A 210 2.22 1.10 15.91
C PRO A 210 1.49 0.01 16.72
N GLU A 211 2.09 -1.17 16.91
CA GLU A 211 1.50 -2.22 17.76
C GLU A 211 1.36 -1.75 19.22
N ASP A 212 2.34 -0.99 19.74
CA ASP A 212 2.27 -0.38 21.07
C ASP A 212 1.08 0.58 21.21
N LEU A 213 0.65 1.20 20.12
CA LEU A 213 -0.51 2.10 20.13
C LEU A 213 -1.80 1.28 20.21
N VAL A 214 -1.92 0.25 19.38
CA VAL A 214 -3.09 -0.65 19.34
C VAL A 214 -3.33 -1.27 20.73
N ASP A 215 -2.27 -1.74 21.39
CA ASP A 215 -2.33 -2.31 22.74
C ASP A 215 -2.82 -1.31 23.79
N ARG A 216 -2.55 -0.01 23.62
CA ARG A 216 -2.95 1.05 24.57
C ARG A 216 -4.41 1.47 24.44
N ILE A 217 -4.95 1.41 23.23
CA ILE A 217 -6.34 1.82 22.94
C ILE A 217 -7.31 0.64 23.00
N GLU A 218 -6.82 -0.60 23.11
CA GLU A 218 -7.63 -1.82 23.19
C GLU A 218 -8.60 -1.97 22.01
N GLY A 219 -8.21 -1.55 20.81
CA GLY A 219 -9.10 -1.58 19.64
C GLY A 219 -8.67 -0.66 18.49
N VAL A 220 -9.66 -0.04 17.86
CA VAL A 220 -9.50 0.87 16.73
C VAL A 220 -9.62 2.32 17.17
N ILE A 221 -9.06 3.26 16.41
CA ILE A 221 -9.16 4.69 16.72
C ILE A 221 -10.44 5.26 16.08
N ASP A 222 -11.52 5.36 16.85
CA ASP A 222 -12.81 5.93 16.44
C ASP A 222 -13.45 6.91 17.44
N GLU A 223 -12.78 7.21 18.55
CA GLU A 223 -13.15 8.23 19.52
C GLU A 223 -12.10 9.33 19.70
N ALA A 224 -12.54 10.48 20.22
CA ALA A 224 -11.66 11.65 20.38
C ALA A 224 -10.51 11.41 21.39
N TRP A 225 -10.74 10.64 22.45
CA TRP A 225 -9.70 10.35 23.44
C TRP A 225 -8.63 9.39 22.90
N GLU A 226 -8.97 8.52 21.95
CA GLU A 226 -8.03 7.60 21.29
C GLU A 226 -7.12 8.37 20.33
N LEU A 227 -7.65 9.39 19.65
CA LEU A 227 -6.82 10.35 18.89
C LEU A 227 -5.78 11.03 19.80
N ASP A 228 -6.22 11.50 20.98
CA ASP A 228 -5.33 12.10 21.97
C ASP A 228 -4.29 11.10 22.49
N ALA A 229 -4.68 9.84 22.71
CA ALA A 229 -3.78 8.76 23.12
C ALA A 229 -2.71 8.51 22.05
N ALA A 230 -3.08 8.48 20.77
CA ALA A 230 -2.15 8.35 19.65
C ALA A 230 -1.17 9.54 19.56
N TYR A 231 -1.65 10.77 19.75
CA TYR A 231 -0.78 11.94 19.76
C TYR A 231 0.22 11.90 20.92
N HIS A 232 -0.24 11.48 22.11
CA HIS A 232 0.65 11.32 23.26
C HIS A 232 1.67 10.19 23.05
N TRP A 233 1.24 9.03 22.54
CA TRP A 233 2.12 7.92 22.20
C TRP A 233 3.23 8.35 21.24
N LEU A 234 2.89 9.05 20.15
CA LEU A 234 3.90 9.47 19.20
C LEU A 234 4.85 10.53 19.80
N LYS A 235 4.32 11.49 20.57
CA LYS A 235 5.14 12.47 21.29
C LYS A 235 6.14 11.82 22.25
N SER A 236 5.71 10.79 22.98
CA SER A 236 6.59 10.04 23.90
C SER A 236 7.69 9.27 23.15
N ASN A 237 7.42 8.79 21.94
CA ASN A 237 8.42 8.13 21.10
C ASN A 237 9.35 9.10 20.36
N ALA A 238 8.94 10.35 20.17
CA ALA A 238 9.67 11.37 19.45
C ALA A 238 10.41 12.39 20.35
N LEU A 239 10.66 12.06 21.63
CA LEU A 239 11.30 12.99 22.59
C LEU A 239 12.71 13.47 22.16
N ARG A 240 13.42 12.69 21.34
CA ARG A 240 14.74 13.05 20.81
C ARG A 240 14.67 13.99 19.60
N VAL A 241 13.48 14.20 19.04
CA VAL A 241 13.26 15.00 17.83
C VAL A 241 13.17 16.49 18.22
N PRO A 242 14.10 17.35 17.76
CA PRO A 242 14.11 18.75 18.14
C PRO A 242 12.86 19.48 17.68
N GLY A 243 12.23 20.22 18.59
CA GLY A 243 11.03 21.02 18.31
C GLY A 243 9.80 20.18 17.92
N PHE A 244 9.79 18.88 18.25
CA PHE A 244 8.66 18.02 17.91
C PHE A 244 7.41 18.40 18.70
N ASP A 245 6.34 18.67 17.98
CA ASP A 245 5.02 18.94 18.56
C ASP A 245 3.92 18.43 17.61
N ILE A 246 2.70 18.29 18.13
CA ILE A 246 1.53 17.86 17.37
C ILE A 246 0.41 18.85 17.63
N GLU A 247 -0.01 19.52 16.56
CA GLU A 247 -1.17 20.43 16.53
C GLU A 247 -2.45 19.59 16.41
N ARG A 248 -3.42 19.79 17.30
CA ARG A 248 -4.72 19.10 17.25
C ARG A 248 -5.57 19.67 16.12
N ARG A 249 -5.44 19.09 14.94
CA ARG A 249 -6.12 19.57 13.74
C ARG A 249 -6.68 18.40 12.93
N LEU A 250 -7.90 18.54 12.44
CA LEU A 250 -8.58 17.57 11.58
C LEU A 250 -8.69 18.14 10.18
N VAL A 251 -8.04 17.52 9.21
CA VAL A 251 -7.96 18.04 7.84
C VAL A 251 -8.43 17.01 6.84
N LEU A 252 -9.50 17.33 6.11
CA LEU A 252 -9.91 16.57 4.94
C LEU A 252 -9.19 17.13 3.70
N ALA A 253 -8.38 16.31 3.05
CA ALA A 253 -7.62 16.72 1.87
C ALA A 253 -7.23 15.53 0.99
N ASN A 254 -6.69 15.84 -0.19
CA ASN A 254 -6.07 14.83 -1.05
C ASN A 254 -4.61 14.62 -0.67
N PHE A 255 -4.32 13.56 0.09
CA PHE A 255 -2.98 13.11 0.43
C PHE A 255 -2.48 12.17 -0.67
N ALA A 256 -2.09 12.76 -1.79
CA ALA A 256 -1.56 12.02 -2.92
C ALA A 256 -0.16 11.46 -2.64
N TYR A 257 -0.12 10.25 -2.06
CA TYR A 257 1.07 9.42 -2.05
C TYR A 257 0.80 8.15 -2.86
N ALA A 258 1.12 8.22 -4.15
CA ALA A 258 0.89 7.14 -5.13
C ALA A 258 1.44 5.78 -4.72
N LYS A 259 2.41 5.79 -3.81
CA LYS A 259 3.12 4.61 -3.37
C LYS A 259 2.62 4.06 -2.03
N LEU A 260 1.71 4.73 -1.32
CA LEU A 260 1.15 4.19 -0.06
C LEU A 260 0.47 2.83 -0.28
N PRO A 261 -0.41 2.69 -1.29
CA PRO A 261 -1.03 1.40 -1.57
C PRO A 261 0.03 0.33 -1.90
N MET A 262 1.07 0.70 -2.63
CA MET A 262 2.19 -0.21 -2.95
C MET A 262 2.98 -0.64 -1.71
N VAL A 263 3.16 0.25 -0.73
CA VAL A 263 3.80 -0.09 0.55
C VAL A 263 2.93 -1.10 1.31
N ARG A 264 1.62 -0.84 1.40
CA ARG A 264 0.67 -1.77 2.02
C ARG A 264 0.63 -3.12 1.31
N ASP A 265 0.67 -3.15 -0.02
CA ASP A 265 0.72 -4.39 -0.80
C ASP A 265 1.96 -5.22 -0.45
N LEU A 266 3.12 -4.57 -0.27
CA LEU A 266 4.35 -5.24 0.12
C LEU A 266 4.32 -5.77 1.57
N GLU A 267 3.70 -5.02 2.48
CA GLU A 267 3.54 -5.42 3.89
C GLU A 267 2.56 -6.59 4.04
N ASN A 268 1.42 -6.51 3.36
CA ASN A 268 0.32 -7.47 3.50
C ASN A 268 0.55 -8.78 2.73
N ALA A 269 1.35 -8.77 1.66
CA ALA A 269 1.60 -9.95 0.82
C ALA A 269 2.93 -10.66 1.14
N PHE A 270 3.48 -10.46 2.35
CA PHE A 270 4.82 -10.94 2.69
C PHE A 270 5.00 -12.45 2.48
N ASP A 271 4.01 -13.25 2.90
CA ASP A 271 4.07 -14.71 2.78
C ASP A 271 4.04 -15.16 1.31
N GLU A 272 3.21 -14.53 0.47
CA GLU A 272 3.17 -14.78 -0.98
C GLU A 272 4.48 -14.37 -1.66
N LEU A 273 5.08 -13.25 -1.24
CA LEU A 273 6.37 -12.79 -1.75
C LEU A 273 7.49 -13.77 -1.42
N VAL A 274 7.49 -14.32 -0.20
CA VAL A 274 8.41 -15.39 0.20
C VAL A 274 8.18 -16.63 -0.66
N ALA A 275 6.93 -17.02 -0.89
CA ALA A 275 6.60 -18.21 -1.66
C ALA A 275 6.95 -18.11 -3.15
N HIS A 276 6.99 -16.89 -3.71
CA HIS A 276 7.19 -16.69 -5.14
C HIS A 276 8.66 -16.78 -5.57
N GLU A 277 8.98 -17.72 -6.47
CA GLU A 277 10.35 -18.03 -6.87
C GLU A 277 11.10 -16.85 -7.49
N LEU A 278 10.46 -16.14 -8.42
CA LEU A 278 11.06 -14.96 -9.05
C LEU A 278 11.33 -13.83 -8.04
N ILE A 279 10.45 -13.63 -7.07
CA ILE A 279 10.61 -12.57 -6.07
C ILE A 279 11.78 -12.91 -5.14
N ALA A 280 11.87 -14.15 -4.67
CA ALA A 280 13.01 -14.62 -3.90
C ALA A 280 14.34 -14.46 -4.67
N ALA A 281 14.34 -14.79 -5.98
CA ALA A 281 15.50 -14.61 -6.84
C ALA A 281 15.93 -13.13 -6.97
N ILE A 282 14.97 -12.20 -7.09
CA ILE A 282 15.22 -10.75 -7.10
C ILE A 282 15.73 -10.29 -5.73
N ALA A 283 15.17 -10.82 -4.63
CA ALA A 283 15.60 -10.54 -3.26
C ALA A 283 17.01 -11.06 -2.91
N GLY A 284 17.60 -11.89 -3.77
CA GLY A 284 18.98 -12.36 -3.64
C GLY A 284 19.14 -13.83 -3.24
N ASP A 285 18.09 -14.63 -3.28
CA ASP A 285 18.18 -16.07 -3.09
C ASP A 285 18.81 -16.74 -4.33
N GLU A 286 20.04 -17.24 -4.18
CA GLU A 286 20.79 -17.89 -5.27
C GLU A 286 20.16 -19.22 -5.70
N GLU A 287 19.58 -20.00 -4.78
CA GLU A 287 18.91 -21.23 -5.16
C GLU A 287 17.67 -20.93 -5.99
N ALA A 288 16.97 -19.85 -5.65
CA ALA A 288 15.83 -19.40 -6.44
C ALA A 288 16.23 -18.90 -7.82
N ARG A 289 17.36 -18.18 -7.93
CA ARG A 289 17.92 -17.78 -9.24
C ARG A 289 18.26 -18.99 -10.10
N ASP A 290 18.85 -20.02 -9.51
CA ASP A 290 19.19 -21.24 -10.23
C ASP A 290 17.93 -21.99 -10.69
N ARG A 291 16.89 -22.07 -9.84
CA ARG A 291 15.60 -22.68 -10.23
C ARG A 291 14.88 -21.88 -11.32
N VAL A 292 14.89 -20.54 -11.26
CA VAL A 292 14.34 -19.69 -12.33
C VAL A 292 15.09 -19.90 -13.64
N ARG A 293 16.43 -19.94 -13.61
CA ARG A 293 17.26 -20.22 -14.81
C ARG A 293 17.04 -21.62 -15.36
N ALA A 294 16.91 -22.62 -14.49
CA ALA A 294 16.66 -24.01 -14.90
C ALA A 294 15.25 -24.22 -15.47
N SER A 295 14.30 -23.37 -15.09
CA SER A 295 12.94 -23.37 -15.63
C SER A 295 12.81 -22.60 -16.93
N ASP A 296 13.88 -21.94 -17.39
CA ASP A 296 13.87 -21.20 -18.65
C ASP A 296 13.84 -22.15 -19.84
N VAL A 297 13.20 -21.69 -20.92
CA VAL A 297 13.00 -22.49 -22.12
C VAL A 297 14.31 -22.52 -22.92
N PRO A 298 14.89 -23.70 -23.22
CA PRO A 298 16.10 -23.77 -24.04
C PRO A 298 15.87 -23.08 -25.39
N PRO A 299 16.80 -22.23 -25.87
CA PRO A 299 16.62 -21.49 -27.13
C PRO A 299 16.29 -22.37 -28.33
N GLU A 300 16.82 -23.60 -28.35
CA GLU A 300 16.57 -24.58 -29.41
C GLU A 300 15.14 -25.12 -29.44
N SER A 301 14.40 -24.99 -28.33
CA SER A 301 12.99 -25.39 -28.23
C SER A 301 12.01 -24.26 -28.59
N ILE A 302 12.52 -23.06 -28.85
CA ILE A 302 11.73 -21.90 -29.27
C ILE A 302 11.64 -21.93 -30.81
N PRO A 303 10.44 -22.00 -31.40
CA PRO A 303 10.27 -21.94 -32.84
C PRO A 303 10.90 -20.67 -33.41
N ALA A 304 11.73 -20.80 -34.45
CA ALA A 304 12.25 -19.64 -35.14
C ALA A 304 11.11 -18.87 -35.83
N PRO A 305 11.32 -17.59 -36.19
CA PRO A 305 10.35 -16.84 -36.97
C PRO A 305 9.94 -17.61 -38.24
N ASP A 306 8.67 -17.50 -38.61
CA ASP A 306 8.05 -18.16 -39.77
C ASP A 306 8.00 -19.70 -39.71
N GLN A 307 8.35 -20.31 -38.57
CA GLN A 307 8.26 -21.77 -38.37
C GLN A 307 6.99 -22.21 -37.62
N LEU A 308 6.24 -21.27 -37.05
CA LEU A 308 4.96 -21.56 -36.41
C LEU A 308 3.91 -21.87 -37.48
N PRO A 309 3.12 -22.96 -37.36
CA PRO A 309 2.04 -23.21 -38.30
C PRO A 309 1.05 -22.04 -38.33
N LEU A 310 0.57 -21.66 -39.52
CA LEU A 310 -0.38 -20.55 -39.68
C LEU A 310 -1.66 -20.71 -38.83
N ALA A 311 -2.09 -21.95 -38.56
CA ALA A 311 -3.24 -22.24 -37.71
C ALA A 311 -3.00 -21.89 -36.23
N ASP A 312 -1.74 -21.81 -35.80
CA ASP A 312 -1.30 -21.47 -34.45
C ASP A 312 -0.74 -20.04 -34.37
N GLU A 313 -0.75 -19.29 -35.47
CA GLU A 313 -0.27 -17.91 -35.54
C GLU A 313 -1.42 -16.93 -35.34
N PHE A 314 -1.36 -16.17 -34.25
CA PHE A 314 -2.42 -15.25 -33.81
C PHE A 314 -1.91 -13.81 -33.72
N LEU A 315 -1.12 -13.39 -34.72
CA LEU A 315 -0.66 -12.00 -34.83
C LEU A 315 -1.81 -11.12 -35.34
N VAL A 316 -2.04 -10.01 -34.65
CA VAL A 316 -3.08 -9.01 -34.99
C VAL A 316 -2.49 -7.76 -35.65
N LEU A 317 -1.17 -7.59 -35.55
CA LEU A 317 -0.37 -6.53 -36.15
C LEU A 317 0.90 -7.15 -36.75
N ASP A 318 1.56 -6.43 -37.66
CA ASP A 318 2.81 -6.88 -38.25
C ASP A 318 3.86 -7.19 -37.17
N ALA A 319 4.76 -8.14 -37.43
CA ALA A 319 5.88 -8.42 -36.54
C ALA A 319 7.13 -8.67 -37.38
N ASP A 320 8.23 -7.99 -37.06
CA ASP A 320 9.53 -8.38 -37.61
C ASP A 320 10.04 -9.67 -36.95
N ALA A 321 11.13 -10.23 -37.49
CA ALA A 321 11.69 -11.48 -37.00
C ALA A 321 12.07 -11.44 -35.50
N SER A 322 12.52 -10.30 -34.99
CA SER A 322 12.90 -10.15 -33.58
C SER A 322 11.67 -10.11 -32.67
N GLN A 323 10.60 -9.44 -33.11
CA GLN A 323 9.32 -9.37 -32.41
C GLN A 323 8.62 -10.74 -32.42
N ASN A 324 8.61 -11.43 -33.55
CA ASN A 324 8.06 -12.79 -33.69
C ASN A 324 8.80 -13.78 -32.77
N TYR A 325 10.13 -13.74 -32.75
CA TYR A 325 10.94 -14.57 -31.84
C TYR A 325 10.61 -14.30 -30.37
N ALA A 326 10.44 -13.04 -29.98
CA ALA A 326 10.05 -12.68 -28.61
C ALA A 326 8.65 -13.23 -28.27
N ILE A 327 7.70 -13.15 -29.19
CA ILE A 327 6.36 -13.73 -29.01
C ILE A 327 6.45 -15.25 -28.84
N ASN A 328 7.19 -15.96 -29.72
CA ASN A 328 7.37 -17.41 -29.63
C ASN A 328 8.01 -17.84 -28.31
N SER A 329 8.96 -17.04 -27.80
CA SER A 329 9.61 -17.29 -26.52
C SER A 329 8.61 -17.27 -25.36
N VAL A 330 7.73 -16.26 -25.29
CA VAL A 330 6.68 -16.22 -24.25
C VAL A 330 5.68 -17.35 -24.43
N LEU A 331 5.29 -17.67 -25.66
CA LEU A 331 4.36 -18.77 -25.94
C LEU A 331 4.93 -20.13 -25.51
N ALA A 332 6.25 -20.30 -25.56
CA ALA A 332 6.94 -21.47 -25.04
C ALA A 332 7.06 -21.48 -23.50
N GLY A 333 6.70 -20.38 -22.82
CA GLY A 333 6.72 -20.25 -21.36
C GLY A 333 7.90 -19.44 -20.81
N ALA A 334 8.72 -18.82 -21.66
CA ALA A 334 9.88 -18.05 -21.21
C ALA A 334 9.46 -16.73 -20.54
N SER A 335 10.21 -16.33 -19.51
CA SER A 335 10.11 -15.00 -18.89
C SER A 335 11.18 -14.09 -19.49
N LEU A 336 10.78 -12.92 -20.03
CA LEU A 336 11.69 -12.11 -20.84
C LEU A 336 11.58 -10.61 -20.62
N ILE A 337 12.69 -9.93 -20.89
CA ILE A 337 12.79 -8.46 -20.87
C ILE A 337 13.00 -7.99 -22.31
N ILE A 338 12.01 -7.29 -22.85
CA ILE A 338 12.10 -6.69 -24.20
C ILE A 338 12.68 -5.29 -24.10
N LYS A 339 13.86 -5.07 -24.68
CA LYS A 339 14.48 -3.74 -24.81
C LYS A 339 14.34 -3.28 -26.26
N GLY A 340 13.73 -2.11 -26.45
CA GLY A 340 13.61 -1.49 -27.77
C GLY A 340 13.70 0.03 -27.69
N PRO A 341 14.41 0.70 -28.60
CA PRO A 341 14.36 2.16 -28.75
C PRO A 341 12.92 2.71 -28.96
N PRO A 342 12.71 4.03 -28.83
CA PRO A 342 11.46 4.65 -29.24
C PRO A 342 11.14 4.34 -30.71
N GLY A 343 9.89 3.98 -31.01
CA GLY A 343 9.44 3.69 -32.38
C GLY A 343 9.66 2.27 -32.90
N THR A 344 10.27 1.35 -32.13
CA THR A 344 10.51 -0.04 -32.58
C THR A 344 9.33 -0.99 -32.36
N GLY A 345 8.10 -0.47 -32.40
CA GLY A 345 6.89 -1.30 -32.31
C GLY A 345 6.70 -2.07 -31.00
N LYS A 346 7.23 -1.61 -29.85
CA LYS A 346 7.06 -2.32 -28.56
C LYS A 346 5.58 -2.56 -28.20
N SER A 347 4.73 -1.55 -28.34
CA SER A 347 3.28 -1.68 -28.10
C SER A 347 2.66 -2.71 -29.04
N GLN A 348 3.08 -2.73 -30.31
CA GLN A 348 2.65 -3.70 -31.31
C GLN A 348 3.06 -5.13 -30.93
N THR A 349 4.29 -5.34 -30.44
CA THR A 349 4.72 -6.63 -29.90
C THR A 349 3.87 -7.07 -28.70
N ILE A 350 3.53 -6.13 -27.80
CA ILE A 350 2.67 -6.42 -26.63
C ILE A 350 1.25 -6.79 -27.08
N SER A 351 0.63 -6.04 -27.99
CA SER A 351 -0.72 -6.37 -28.51
C SER A 351 -0.75 -7.74 -29.17
N ASN A 352 0.26 -8.07 -29.98
CA ASN A 352 0.40 -9.40 -30.57
C ASN A 352 0.54 -10.49 -29.51
N LEU A 353 1.33 -10.25 -28.46
CA LEU A 353 1.49 -11.20 -27.36
C LEU A 353 0.18 -11.43 -26.60
N VAL A 354 -0.54 -10.37 -26.27
CA VAL A 354 -1.84 -10.44 -25.60
C VAL A 354 -2.83 -11.23 -26.46
N ALA A 355 -2.94 -10.91 -27.76
CA ALA A 355 -3.81 -11.62 -28.69
C ALA A 355 -3.46 -13.12 -28.76
N ALA A 356 -2.18 -13.44 -28.88
CA ALA A 356 -1.69 -14.82 -28.98
C ALA A 356 -1.94 -15.66 -27.71
N LEU A 357 -1.83 -15.05 -26.53
CA LEU A 357 -2.12 -15.71 -25.25
C LEU A 357 -3.64 -15.88 -25.04
N VAL A 358 -4.44 -14.87 -25.36
CA VAL A 358 -5.90 -14.91 -25.25
C VAL A 358 -6.50 -15.93 -26.23
N ALA A 359 -6.01 -15.99 -27.47
CA ALA A 359 -6.43 -16.98 -28.47
C ALA A 359 -6.18 -18.43 -27.99
N ARG A 360 -5.16 -18.63 -27.13
CA ARG A 360 -4.85 -19.91 -26.48
C ARG A 360 -5.57 -20.13 -25.13
N GLY A 361 -6.58 -19.30 -24.83
CA GLY A 361 -7.40 -19.42 -23.62
C GLY A 361 -6.69 -19.03 -22.33
N LYS A 362 -5.56 -18.31 -22.39
CA LYS A 362 -4.88 -17.80 -21.19
C LYS A 362 -5.55 -16.51 -20.69
N LYS A 363 -5.47 -16.28 -19.38
CA LYS A 363 -5.79 -14.98 -18.77
C LYS A 363 -4.54 -14.13 -18.77
N VAL A 364 -4.66 -12.87 -19.20
CA VAL A 364 -3.54 -11.94 -19.32
C VAL A 364 -3.81 -10.70 -18.47
N LEU A 365 -2.88 -10.37 -17.58
CA LEU A 365 -2.86 -9.11 -16.85
C LEU A 365 -1.82 -8.19 -17.50
N PHE A 366 -2.27 -7.07 -18.07
CA PHE A 366 -1.39 -6.04 -18.61
C PHE A 366 -1.34 -4.85 -17.66
N VAL A 367 -0.13 -4.48 -17.23
CA VAL A 367 0.12 -3.38 -16.28
C VAL A 367 1.06 -2.36 -16.92
N ALA A 368 0.72 -1.08 -16.81
CA ALA A 368 1.56 0.03 -17.27
C ALA A 368 1.41 1.24 -16.33
N GLU A 369 2.45 2.07 -16.23
CA GLU A 369 2.45 3.25 -15.36
C GLU A 369 1.47 4.35 -15.81
N LYS A 370 1.23 4.46 -17.12
CA LYS A 370 0.41 5.53 -17.71
C LYS A 370 -0.75 4.96 -18.50
N ARG A 371 -1.93 5.56 -18.31
CA ARG A 371 -3.14 5.20 -19.05
C ARG A 371 -2.97 5.28 -20.57
N ALA A 372 -2.24 6.28 -21.08
CA ALA A 372 -1.92 6.37 -22.50
C ALA A 372 -1.16 5.16 -23.06
N ALA A 373 -0.39 4.44 -22.23
CA ALA A 373 0.26 3.20 -22.64
C ALA A 373 -0.72 2.01 -22.65
N ILE A 374 -1.73 2.03 -21.78
CA ILE A 374 -2.85 1.09 -21.77
C ILE A 374 -3.69 1.28 -23.04
N ASP A 375 -4.11 2.51 -23.32
CA ASP A 375 -4.92 2.89 -24.48
C ASP A 375 -4.19 2.69 -25.83
N ALA A 376 -2.85 2.60 -25.82
CA ALA A 376 -2.08 2.31 -27.02
C ALA A 376 -2.00 0.80 -27.35
N VAL A 377 -2.38 -0.06 -26.41
CA VAL A 377 -2.30 -1.53 -26.52
C VAL A 377 -3.67 -2.17 -26.63
N LEU A 378 -4.65 -1.66 -25.86
CA LEU A 378 -6.07 -2.03 -25.89
C LEU A 378 -6.82 -1.23 -26.96
#